data_AF-A0A3D5CS32-F1
#
_entry.id   AF-A0A3D5CS32-F1
#
_cell.length_a   1.000
_cell.length_b   1.000
_cell.length_c   1.000
_cell.angle_alpha   90.00
_cell.angle_beta   90.00
_cell.angle_gamma   90.00
#
_symmetry.space_group_name_H-M   'P 1'
#
loop_
_entity.id
_entity.type
_entity.pdbx_description
1 polymer ?
#
loop_
_entity_poly.entity_id
_entity_poly.type
_entity_poly.pdbx_seq_one_letter_code
_entity_poly.pdbx_strand_id
1 'polypeptide(L)' 'MIYKVYYQESKIRNPKREETKSLYIEANSDVDARQQVEENTPY' A
#
# COMPACT_ATOMS: atom_id res chain seq x y z
N MET A 1 -8.63 -11.51 6.25
CA MET A 1 -9.13 -11.33 4.86
C MET A 1 -7.97 -10.87 3.99
N ILE A 2 -7.91 -11.31 2.73
CA ILE A 2 -6.83 -10.90 1.82
C ILE A 2 -7.23 -9.59 1.14
N TYR A 3 -6.43 -8.55 1.32
CA TYR A 3 -6.60 -7.25 0.69
C TYR A 3 -5.60 -7.07 -0.43
N LYS A 4 -6.07 -6.51 -1.55
CA LYS A 4 -5.20 -6.01 -2.62
C LYS A 4 -5.00 -4.51 -2.42
N VAL A 5 -3.81 -4.12 -1.98
CA VAL A 5 -3.45 -2.73 -1.74
C VAL A 5 -2.68 -2.19 -2.93
N TYR A 6 -3.10 -1.05 -3.45
CA TYR A 6 -2.36 -0.29 -4.45
C TYR A 6 -1.65 0.87 -3.78
N TYR A 7 -0.36 1.01 -4.01
CA TYR A 7 0.45 2.07 -3.39
C TYR A 7 1.50 2.60 -4.37
N GLN A 8 2.07 3.75 -4.03
CA GLN A 8 3.18 4.39 -4.72
C GLN A 8 4.41 4.32 -3.82
N GLU A 9 5.58 4.03 -4.37
CA GLU A 9 6.80 3.88 -3.55
C GLU A 9 7.30 5.16 -2.90
N SER A 10 6.93 6.31 -3.45
CA SER A 10 7.36 7.62 -2.96
C SER A 10 6.17 8.54 -2.79
N LYS A 11 6.06 9.16 -1.60
CA LYS A 11 5.11 10.25 -1.32
C LYS A 11 5.55 11.61 -1.87
N ILE A 12 6.81 11.77 -2.29
CA ILE A 12 7.39 13.08 -2.67
C ILE A 12 7.15 13.38 -4.15
N ARG A 13 7.10 12.34 -4.99
CA ARG A 13 6.93 12.44 -6.44
C ARG A 13 5.45 12.45 -6.82
N ASN A 14 5.11 13.17 -7.89
CA ASN A 14 3.78 13.11 -8.49
C ASN A 14 3.43 11.65 -8.86
N PRO A 15 2.27 11.14 -8.43
CA PRO A 15 1.90 9.75 -8.68
C PRO A 15 1.74 9.51 -10.18
N LYS A 16 2.43 8.49 -10.70
CA LYS A 16 2.31 8.05 -12.08
C LYS A 16 1.57 6.71 -12.12
N ARG A 17 0.67 6.55 -13.09
CA ARG A 17 -0.09 5.30 -13.24
C ARG A 17 0.83 4.09 -13.41
N GLU A 18 1.89 4.24 -14.20
CA GLU A 18 2.90 3.20 -14.50
C GLU A 18 3.66 2.72 -13.26
N GLU A 19 3.80 3.56 -12.24
CA GLU A 19 4.57 3.27 -11.03
C GLU A 19 3.71 2.72 -9.89
N THR A 20 2.40 2.53 -10.13
CA THR A 20 1.49 1.97 -9.12
C THR A 20 1.84 0.52 -8.86
N LYS A 21 2.24 0.20 -7.63
CA LYS A 21 2.52 -1.17 -7.21
C LYS A 21 1.29 -1.76 -6.51
N SER A 22 1.17 -3.08 -6.58
CA SER A 22 0.12 -3.81 -5.88
C SER A 22 0.72 -4.84 -4.94
N LEU A 23 0.26 -4.85 -3.69
CA LEU A 23 0.62 -5.84 -2.68
C LEU A 23 -0.63 -6.61 -2.26
N TYR A 24 -0.46 -7.90 -1.97
CA TYR A 24 -1.49 -8.71 -1.34
C TYR A 24 -1.08 -8.91 0.11
N ILE A 25 -1.93 -8.46 1.04
CA ILE A 25 -1.70 -8.61 2.48
C ILE A 25 -2.90 -9.28 3.13
N GLU A 26 -2.62 -10.05 4.17
CA GLU A 26 -3.65 -10.61 5.03
C GLU A 26 -3.80 -9.73 6.26
N ALA A 27 -4.99 -9.16 6.44
CA ALA A 27 -5.31 -8.28 7.56
C ALA A 27 -6.70 -8.56 8.11
N ASN A 28 -6.95 -8.10 9.34
CA ASN A 28 -8.24 -8.30 10.01
C ASN A 28 -9.27 -7.23 9.61
N SER A 29 -8.83 -6.04 9.22
CA SER A 29 -9.67 -4.92 8.77
C SER A 29 -8.95 -4.08 7.72
N ASP A 30 -9.67 -3.18 7.07
CA ASP A 30 -9.10 -2.23 6.10
C ASP A 30 -8.19 -1.19 6.76
N VAL A 31 -8.42 -0.85 8.03
CA VAL A 31 -7.55 0.05 8.82
C VAL A 31 -6.22 -0.64 9.13
N ASP A 32 -6.28 -1.89 9.61
CA ASP A 32 -5.12 -2.74 9.89
C ASP A 32 -4.26 -2.93 8.63
N ALA A 33 -4.91 -3.19 7.49
CA ALA A 33 -4.26 -3.29 6.19
C ALA A 33 -3.48 -2.02 5.79
N ARG A 34 -4.00 -0.82 6.08
CA ARG A 34 -3.33 0.45 5.78
C ARG A 34 -2.14 0.69 6.69
N GLN A 35 -2.30 0.44 7.99
CA GLN A 35 -1.24 0.61 8.97
C GLN A 35 -0.04 -0.28 8.66
N GLN A 36 -0.27 -1.55 8.33
CA GLN A 36 0.79 -2.47 7.96
C GLN A 36 1.59 -2.00 6.74
N VAL A 37 0.92 -1.38 5.76
CA VAL A 37 1.57 -0.85 4.55
C VAL A 37 2.41 0.38 4.88
N GLU A 38 1.92 1.27 5.74
CA GLU A 38 2.68 2.44 6.23
C GLU A 38 3.92 2.03 7.05
N GLU A 39 3.83 0.98 7.86
CA GLU A 39 4.95 0.52 8.68
C GLU A 39 6.05 -0.19 7.87
N ASN A 40 5.67 -0.94 6.83
CA ASN A 40 6.59 -1.81 6.09
C ASN A 40 7.09 -1.22 4.77
N THR A 41 6.57 -0.08 4.34
CA THR A 41 7.00 0.58 3.11
C THR A 41 7.33 2.04 3.37
N PRO A 42 8.22 2.67 2.59
CA PRO A 42 8.47 4.10 2.67
C PRO A 42 7.31 4.92 2.07
N TYR A 43 6.09 4.35 2.06
CA TYR A 43 4.85 5.06 1.84
C TYR A 43 4.76 6.08 2.96
#